data_AF-A0A0K6GZB3-F1
#
_entry.id   AF-A0A0K6GZB3-F1
#
_cell.length_a   1.000
_cell.length_b   1.000
_cell.length_c   1.000
_cell.angle_alpha   90.00
_cell.angle_beta   90.00
_cell.angle_gamma   90.00
#
_symmetry.space_group_name_H-M   'P 1'
#
loop_
_entity.id
_entity.type
_entity.pdbx_description
1 polymer ?
#
loop_
_entity_poly.entity_id
_entity_poly.type
_entity_poly.pdbx_seq_one_letter_code
_entity_poly.pdbx_strand_id
1 'polypeptide(L)'
;MASQTVIKKRITGSVFEIVHCAGALDSLDEALESIPKNKRQSWLRGVNRQFERLANGQRLSKENFPTEGELPRRPGQQVVKHFKALKRIPLRAYLWKSERFENRYYVSHYVYKNYDRLKPKDTDLVARNWRAVEEHQEDE
;
A
#
# COMPACT_ATOMS: atom_id res chain seq x y z
N MET A 1 -6.29 15.73 23.84
CA MET A 1 -4.86 15.64 23.51
C MET A 1 -4.71 15.07 22.10
N ALA A 2 -4.30 15.91 21.16
CA ALA A 2 -4.28 15.60 19.73
C ALA A 2 -2.99 14.85 19.35
N SER A 3 -3.15 13.72 18.68
CA SER A 3 -2.37 13.38 17.49
C SER A 3 -3.16 12.32 16.72
N GLN A 4 -4.15 12.79 15.96
CA GLN A 4 -4.70 12.05 14.83
C GLN A 4 -3.55 11.90 13.82
N THR A 5 -2.79 10.81 13.87
CA THR A 5 -2.00 10.44 12.68
C THR A 5 -2.94 9.68 11.76
N VAL A 6 -3.83 10.43 11.10
CA VAL A 6 -4.61 9.94 9.97
C VAL A 6 -3.60 9.79 8.84
N ILE A 7 -3.35 8.57 8.40
CA ILE A 7 -2.56 8.35 7.18
C ILE A 7 -3.26 9.15 6.08
N LYS A 8 -2.53 10.11 5.51
CA LYS A 8 -3.09 11.00 4.50
C LYS A 8 -3.35 10.21 3.23
N LYS A 9 -4.42 10.58 2.51
CA LYS A 9 -4.72 10.04 1.18
C LYS A 9 -3.52 10.17 0.25
N ARG A 10 -2.77 11.26 0.37
CA ARG A 10 -1.54 11.55 -0.38
C ARG A 10 -0.38 11.89 0.55
N ILE A 11 0.77 11.29 0.31
CA ILE A 11 2.03 11.55 1.03
C ILE A 11 3.11 11.88 0.01
N THR A 12 3.58 13.12 0.02
CA THR A 12 4.64 13.60 -0.87
C THR A 12 5.97 13.61 -0.13
N GLY A 13 6.95 12.87 -0.64
CA GLY A 13 8.33 12.91 -0.16
C GLY A 13 9.27 13.53 -1.18
N SER A 14 10.57 13.48 -0.89
CA SER A 14 11.61 14.07 -1.76
C SER A 14 11.85 13.31 -3.07
N VAL A 15 11.41 12.06 -3.16
CA VAL A 15 11.64 11.20 -4.35
C VAL A 15 10.34 10.69 -4.93
N PHE A 16 9.46 10.19 -4.08
CA PHE A 16 8.22 9.55 -4.49
C PHE A 16 7.00 10.21 -3.84
N GLU A 17 5.91 10.16 -4.57
CA GLU A 17 4.57 10.41 -4.07
C GLU A 17 3.87 9.08 -3.79
N ILE A 18 3.12 9.01 -2.70
CA ILE A 18 2.33 7.84 -2.31
C ILE A 18 0.87 8.24 -2.30
N VAL A 19 0.07 7.56 -3.11
CA VAL A 19 -1.36 7.82 -3.29
C VAL A 19 -2.16 6.61 -2.84
N HIS A 20 -3.20 6.83 -2.05
CA HIS A 20 -4.14 5.81 -1.63
C HIS A 20 -5.30 5.76 -2.60
N CYS A 21 -5.54 4.59 -3.21
CA CYS A 21 -6.69 4.38 -4.09
C CYS A 21 -8.01 4.55 -3.32
N ALA A 22 -9.11 4.76 -4.04
CA ALA A 22 -10.46 4.64 -3.50
C ALA A 22 -10.63 3.38 -2.64
N GLY A 23 -11.19 3.55 -1.44
CA GLY A 23 -11.41 2.46 -0.46
C GLY A 23 -10.18 2.02 0.33
N ALA A 24 -8.97 2.52 0.01
CA ALA A 24 -7.77 2.10 0.73
C ALA A 24 -7.79 2.56 2.19
N LEU A 25 -8.18 3.81 2.47
CA LEU A 25 -8.26 4.28 3.86
C LEU A 25 -9.41 3.63 4.63
N ASP A 26 -10.51 3.27 3.97
CA ASP A 26 -11.60 2.51 4.61
C ASP A 26 -11.11 1.12 5.04
N SER A 27 -10.35 0.43 4.18
CA SER A 27 -9.74 -0.86 4.53
C SER A 27 -8.68 -0.75 5.64
N LEU A 28 -8.05 0.42 5.80
CA LEU A 28 -7.17 0.68 6.94
C LEU A 28 -7.99 0.71 8.23
N ASP A 29 -9.11 1.43 8.24
CA ASP A 29 -9.98 1.52 9.41
C ASP A 29 -10.50 0.13 9.81
N GLU A 30 -10.96 -0.68 8.85
CA GLU A 30 -11.35 -2.07 9.08
C GLU A 30 -10.20 -2.91 9.66
N ALA A 31 -8.98 -2.80 9.11
CA ALA A 31 -7.83 -3.54 9.60
C ALA A 31 -7.42 -3.10 11.03
N LEU A 32 -7.61 -1.82 11.38
CA LEU A 32 -7.36 -1.31 12.73
C LEU A 32 -8.37 -1.83 13.75
N GLU A 33 -9.57 -2.24 13.35
CA GLU A 33 -10.56 -2.80 14.28
C GLU A 33 -10.02 -4.02 15.01
N SER A 34 -9.24 -4.84 14.31
CA SER A 34 -8.56 -6.03 14.84
C SER A 34 -7.37 -5.71 15.77
N ILE A 35 -6.96 -4.44 15.88
CA ILE A 35 -5.87 -3.99 16.75
C ILE A 35 -6.43 -3.40 18.05
N PRO A 36 -5.88 -3.77 19.24
CA PRO A 36 -6.28 -3.17 20.50
C PRO A 36 -6.24 -1.63 20.46
N LYS A 37 -7.32 -0.98 20.92
CA LYS A 37 -7.51 0.48 20.81
C LYS A 37 -6.30 1.29 21.31
N ASN A 38 -5.70 0.89 22.43
CA ASN A 38 -4.52 1.53 23.02
C ASN A 38 -3.24 1.39 22.17
N LYS A 39 -3.17 0.45 21.23
CA LYS A 39 -2.02 0.21 20.35
C LYS A 39 -2.18 0.84 18.95
N ARG A 40 -3.41 1.11 18.50
CA ARG A 40 -3.70 1.62 17.13
C ARG A 40 -2.83 2.81 16.73
N GLN A 41 -2.71 3.81 17.59
CA GLN A 41 -1.90 5.01 17.32
C GLN A 41 -0.41 4.69 17.15
N SER A 42 0.13 3.76 17.93
CA SER A 42 1.53 3.35 17.77
C SER A 42 1.75 2.58 16.47
N TRP A 43 0.75 1.85 15.99
CA TRP A 43 0.84 1.10 14.73
C TRP A 43 0.74 2.06 13.54
N LEU A 44 -0.20 2.99 13.57
CA LEU A 44 -0.35 4.06 12.57
C LEU A 44 0.93 4.89 12.43
N ARG A 45 1.53 5.32 13.54
CA ARG A 45 2.83 6.01 13.50
C ARG A 45 3.93 5.17 12.85
N GLY A 46 3.95 3.86 13.12
CA GLY A 46 4.90 2.94 12.52
C GLY A 46 4.71 2.80 11.01
N VAL A 47 3.47 2.68 10.55
CA VAL A 47 3.14 2.64 9.11
C VAL A 47 3.48 3.97 8.45
N ASN A 48 3.06 5.10 9.03
CA ASN A 48 3.33 6.42 8.49
C ASN A 48 4.83 6.68 8.33
N ARG A 49 5.64 6.29 9.32
CA ARG A 49 7.11 6.38 9.22
C ARG A 49 7.66 5.55 8.06
N GLN A 50 7.13 4.36 7.81
CA GLN A 50 7.58 3.54 6.69
C GLN A 50 7.19 4.16 5.34
N PHE A 51 6.02 4.80 5.24
CA PHE A 51 5.64 5.58 4.07
C PHE A 51 6.51 6.82 3.88
N GLU A 52 6.81 7.58 4.92
CA GLU A 52 7.74 8.72 4.85
C GLU A 52 9.12 8.28 4.34
N ARG A 53 9.64 7.15 4.84
CA ARG A 53 10.90 6.58 4.36
C ARG A 53 10.82 6.20 2.90
N LEU A 54 9.75 5.52 2.49
CA LEU A 54 9.52 5.16 1.09
C LEU A 54 9.42 6.40 0.20
N ALA A 55 8.62 7.39 0.59
CA ALA A 55 8.40 8.64 -0.14
C ALA A 55 9.71 9.45 -0.31
N ASN A 56 10.61 9.36 0.66
CA ASN A 56 11.93 9.98 0.59
C ASN A 56 12.99 9.11 -0.11
N GLY A 57 12.60 8.01 -0.75
CA GLY A 57 13.49 7.11 -1.49
C GLY A 57 14.42 6.27 -0.62
N GLN A 58 14.18 6.19 0.68
CA GLN A 58 15.00 5.39 1.58
C GLN A 58 14.77 3.89 1.35
N ARG A 59 15.84 3.11 1.39
CA ARG A 59 15.78 1.66 1.23
C ARG A 59 15.02 1.01 2.40
N LEU A 60 13.92 0.36 2.08
CA LEU A 60 13.22 -0.55 3.01
C LEU A 60 13.80 -1.97 2.91
N SER A 61 13.87 -2.68 4.04
CA SER A 61 14.35 -4.07 4.06
C SER A 61 13.40 -5.00 3.30
N LYS A 62 13.91 -6.12 2.76
CA LYS A 62 13.08 -7.15 2.12
C LYS A 62 12.06 -7.77 3.08
N GLU A 63 12.34 -7.74 4.38
CA GLU A 63 11.39 -8.16 5.41
C GLU A 63 10.17 -7.22 5.49
N ASN A 64 10.42 -5.91 5.44
CA ASN A 64 9.38 -4.89 5.58
C ASN A 64 8.73 -4.47 4.26
N PHE A 65 9.38 -4.74 3.12
CA PHE A 65 8.91 -4.36 1.79
C PHE A 65 9.18 -5.44 0.72
N PRO A 66 8.76 -6.70 0.93
CA PRO A 66 8.92 -7.75 -0.06
C PRO A 66 7.96 -7.57 -1.23
N THR A 67 8.32 -8.22 -2.34
CA THR A 67 7.39 -8.56 -3.41
C THR A 67 6.38 -9.59 -2.89
N GLU A 68 5.09 -9.38 -3.13
CA GLU A 68 4.03 -10.26 -2.61
C GLU A 68 3.28 -11.02 -3.73
N GLY A 69 3.09 -10.43 -4.91
CA GLY A 69 2.41 -11.09 -6.03
C GLY A 69 2.54 -10.36 -7.36
N GLU A 70 2.01 -10.95 -8.41
CA GLU A 70 2.04 -10.41 -9.78
C GLU A 70 0.96 -9.35 -10.00
N LEU A 71 1.27 -8.33 -10.79
CA LEU A 71 0.31 -7.37 -11.34
C LEU A 71 -0.24 -7.89 -12.67
N PRO A 72 -1.42 -7.41 -13.12
CA PRO A 72 -1.93 -7.74 -14.44
C PRO A 72 -0.91 -7.42 -15.55
N ARG A 73 -0.90 -8.26 -16.59
CA ARG A 73 -0.07 -8.04 -17.78
C ARG A 73 -0.84 -7.22 -18.80
N ARG A 74 -0.21 -6.17 -19.34
CA ARG A 74 -0.71 -5.45 -20.52
C ARG A 74 -0.47 -6.29 -21.79
N PRO A 75 -1.27 -6.09 -22.85
CA PRO A 75 -0.97 -6.66 -24.17
C PRO A 75 0.45 -6.31 -24.61
N GLY A 76 1.22 -7.32 -25.04
CA GLY A 76 2.62 -7.13 -25.46
C GLY A 76 3.64 -7.01 -24.33
N GLN A 77 3.24 -7.06 -23.05
CA GLN A 77 4.15 -6.99 -21.92
C GLN A 77 4.96 -8.28 -21.77
N GLN A 78 6.28 -8.18 -21.98
CA GLN A 78 7.20 -9.32 -21.89
C GLN A 78 7.58 -9.69 -20.45
N VAL A 79 7.67 -8.70 -19.56
CA VAL A 79 8.13 -8.89 -18.17
C VAL A 79 6.99 -8.65 -17.19
N VAL A 80 6.72 -9.66 -16.36
CA VAL A 80 5.72 -9.57 -15.29
C VAL A 80 6.14 -8.55 -14.25
N LYS A 81 5.22 -7.65 -13.91
CA LYS A 81 5.42 -6.68 -12.82
C LYS A 81 4.76 -7.21 -11.56
N HIS A 82 5.16 -6.65 -10.43
CA HIS A 82 4.77 -7.18 -9.15
C HIS A 82 4.35 -6.07 -8.20
N PHE A 83 3.39 -6.36 -7.34
CA PHE A 83 3.09 -5.54 -6.19
C PHE A 83 3.87 -6.00 -4.96
N LYS A 84 3.96 -5.10 -3.99
CA LYS A 84 4.72 -5.26 -2.76
C LYS A 84 3.80 -5.11 -1.56
N ALA A 85 4.28 -5.61 -0.42
CA ALA A 85 3.63 -5.41 0.86
C ALA A 85 4.51 -4.53 1.75
N LEU A 86 4.03 -3.36 2.16
CA LEU A 86 4.65 -2.62 3.25
C LEU A 86 4.14 -3.21 4.57
N LYS A 87 5.04 -3.87 5.30
CA LYS A 87 4.72 -4.63 6.50
C LYS A 87 4.98 -3.79 7.75
N ARG A 88 3.96 -3.70 8.60
CA ARG A 88 4.06 -3.35 10.01
C ARG A 88 3.24 -4.37 10.79
N ILE A 89 3.83 -5.55 11.00
CA ILE A 89 3.15 -6.75 11.48
C ILE A 89 2.25 -6.41 12.70
N PRO A 90 0.97 -6.80 12.69
CA PRO A 90 0.28 -7.64 11.68
C PRO A 90 -0.34 -6.87 10.49
N LEU A 91 -0.28 -5.54 10.49
CA LEU A 91 -0.83 -4.69 9.42
C LEU A 91 0.07 -4.73 8.19
N ARG A 92 -0.54 -4.85 7.00
CA ARG A 92 0.16 -4.78 5.71
C ARG A 92 -0.60 -3.84 4.78
N ALA A 93 0.13 -3.00 4.07
CA ALA A 93 -0.39 -2.23 2.94
C ALA A 93 0.09 -2.88 1.64
N TYR A 94 -0.82 -3.18 0.73
CA TYR A 94 -0.45 -3.68 -0.60
C TYR A 94 -0.35 -2.51 -1.58
N LEU A 95 0.79 -2.40 -2.26
CA LEU A 95 1.08 -1.27 -3.14
C LEU A 95 1.96 -1.65 -4.33
N TRP A 96 1.93 -0.83 -5.38
CA TRP A 96 2.82 -0.95 -6.53
C TRP A 96 3.46 0.39 -6.88
N LYS A 97 4.59 0.34 -7.58
CA LYS A 97 5.18 1.53 -8.22
C LYS A 97 4.50 1.70 -9.58
N SER A 98 3.98 2.88 -9.85
CA SER A 98 3.32 3.17 -11.12
C SER A 98 4.31 3.15 -12.28
N GLU A 99 3.84 2.66 -13.43
CA GLU A 99 4.57 2.76 -14.69
C GLU A 99 4.07 3.93 -15.54
N ARG A 100 2.85 4.41 -15.25
CA ARG A 100 2.24 5.55 -15.94
C ARG A 100 2.57 6.89 -15.30
N PHE A 101 2.52 6.95 -13.97
CA PHE A 101 2.78 8.17 -13.21
C PHE A 101 4.18 8.10 -12.64
N GLU A 102 5.08 8.92 -13.17
CA GLU A 102 6.47 8.95 -12.72
C GLU A 102 6.55 9.19 -11.21
N ASN A 103 7.48 8.47 -10.58
CA ASN A 103 7.77 8.60 -9.17
C ASN A 103 6.55 8.44 -8.23
N ARG A 104 5.53 7.67 -8.62
CA ARG A 104 4.36 7.42 -7.79
C ARG A 104 4.26 5.96 -7.34
N TYR A 105 3.89 5.78 -6.08
CA TYR A 105 3.39 4.52 -5.54
C TYR A 105 1.90 4.64 -5.28
N TYR A 106 1.16 3.58 -5.58
CA TYR A 106 -0.27 3.49 -5.26
C TYR A 106 -0.50 2.40 -4.22
N VAL A 107 -1.17 2.77 -3.13
CA VAL A 107 -1.64 1.85 -2.08
C VAL A 107 -3.03 1.38 -2.45
N SER A 108 -3.15 0.09 -2.78
CA SER A 108 -4.43 -0.54 -3.13
C SER A 108 -5.35 -0.60 -1.92
N HIS A 109 -4.89 -1.21 -0.83
CA HIS A 109 -5.65 -1.45 0.39
C HIS A 109 -4.74 -1.93 1.53
N TYR A 110 -5.33 -2.03 2.72
CA TYR A 110 -4.71 -2.55 3.94
C TYR A 110 -5.36 -3.84 4.39
N VAL A 111 -4.57 -4.70 5.04
CA VAL A 111 -5.05 -5.93 5.67
C VAL A 111 -4.44 -6.11 7.05
N TYR A 112 -5.27 -6.52 8.00
CA TYR A 112 -4.80 -7.18 9.22
C TYR A 112 -4.57 -8.65 8.89
N LYS A 113 -3.31 -9.05 8.73
CA LYS A 113 -2.99 -10.41 8.27
C LYS A 113 -2.55 -11.29 9.42
N ASN A 114 -3.52 -12.07 9.90
CA ASN A 114 -3.41 -13.18 10.86
C ASN A 114 -3.36 -14.56 10.18
N TYR A 115 -2.97 -14.58 8.91
CA TYR A 115 -2.88 -15.76 8.06
C TYR A 115 -1.56 -15.71 7.26
N ASP A 116 -1.01 -16.87 6.92
CA ASP A 116 0.32 -16.91 6.31
C ASP A 116 0.30 -16.58 4.82
N ARG A 117 -0.64 -17.18 4.08
CA ARG A 117 -0.70 -17.10 2.61
C ARG A 117 -1.33 -15.81 2.11
N LEU A 118 -0.95 -15.35 0.92
CA LEU A 118 -1.68 -14.27 0.25
C LEU A 118 -3.09 -14.78 -0.13
N LYS A 119 -4.14 -14.01 0.14
CA LYS A 119 -5.51 -14.40 -0.25
C LYS A 119 -5.76 -13.99 -1.71
N PRO A 120 -6.45 -14.83 -2.51
CA PRO A 120 -6.84 -14.47 -3.87
C PRO A 120 -7.58 -13.13 -3.95
N LYS A 121 -8.50 -12.87 -3.00
CA LYS A 121 -9.23 -11.60 -2.91
C LYS A 121 -8.31 -10.37 -2.81
N ASP A 122 -7.19 -10.47 -2.10
CA ASP A 122 -6.23 -9.36 -1.98
C ASP A 122 -5.55 -9.12 -3.34
N THR A 123 -5.18 -10.19 -4.06
CA THR A 123 -4.64 -10.12 -5.42
C THR A 123 -5.65 -9.52 -6.41
N ASP A 124 -6.90 -9.95 -6.36
CA ASP A 124 -7.97 -9.47 -7.24
C ASP A 124 -8.24 -7.97 -7.00
N LEU A 125 -8.20 -7.53 -5.74
CA LEU A 125 -8.38 -6.13 -5.38
C LEU A 125 -7.21 -5.25 -5.84
N VAL A 126 -5.96 -5.74 -5.69
CA VAL A 126 -4.78 -5.06 -6.26
C VAL A 126 -4.91 -4.96 -7.77
N ALA A 127 -5.26 -6.06 -8.45
CA ALA A 127 -5.42 -6.10 -9.90
C ALA A 127 -6.48 -5.11 -10.40
N ARG A 128 -7.63 -5.03 -9.71
CA ARG A 128 -8.70 -4.09 -10.02
C ARG A 128 -8.24 -2.64 -9.89
N ASN A 129 -7.67 -2.28 -8.74
CA ASN A 129 -7.22 -0.89 -8.49
C ASN A 129 -6.06 -0.52 -9.42
N TRP A 130 -5.18 -1.48 -9.74
CA TRP A 130 -4.12 -1.29 -10.71
C TRP A 130 -4.68 -0.95 -12.09
N ARG A 131 -5.69 -1.70 -12.60
CA ARG A 131 -6.31 -1.39 -13.90
C ARG A 131 -6.98 -0.02 -13.89
N ALA A 132 -7.71 0.31 -12.83
CA ALA A 132 -8.35 1.61 -12.67
C ALA A 132 -7.35 2.78 -12.82
N VAL A 133 -6.21 2.71 -12.12
CA VAL A 133 -5.19 3.75 -12.18
C VAL A 133 -4.41 3.73 -13.50
N GLU A 134 -3.91 2.56 -13.88
CA GLU A 134 -2.89 2.43 -14.92
C GLU A 134 -3.49 2.41 -16.32
N GLU A 135 -4.69 1.85 -16.48
CA GLU A 135 -5.41 1.75 -17.76
C GLU A 135 -6.47 2.84 -17.88
N HIS A 136 -7.25 3.11 -16.82
CA HIS A 136 -8.40 4.01 -16.85
C HIS A 136 -8.18 5.42 -16.28
N GLN A 137 -7.00 5.71 -15.72
CA GLN A 137 -6.62 7.05 -15.21
C GLN A 137 -7.43 7.55 -14.01
N GLU A 138 -7.95 6.63 -13.21
CA GLU A 138 -8.56 6.97 -11.93
C GLU A 138 -7.45 7.22 -10.91
N ASP A 139 -6.98 8.48 -10.82
CA ASP A 139 -5.84 8.85 -9.96
C ASP A 139 -6.19 8.73 -8.46
N GLU A 140 -7.47 8.76 -8.08
CA GLU A 140 -7.93 8.56 -6.69
C GLU A 140 -9.38 8.09 -6.56
#